data_AF-A0A1E3K560-F1
#
_entry.id   AF-A0A1E3K560-F1
#
_cell.length_a   1.000
_cell.length_b   1.000
_cell.length_c   1.000
_cell.angle_alpha   90.00
_cell.angle_beta   90.00
_cell.angle_gamma   90.00
#
_symmetry.space_group_name_H-M   'P 1'
#
loop_
_entity.id
_entity.type
_entity.pdbx_description
1 polymer ?
#
loop_
_entity_poly.entity_id
_entity_poly.type
_entity_poly.pdbx_seq_one_letter_code
_entity_poly.pdbx_strand_id
1 'polypeptide(L)'
;MTPQIPPFDSLPIDKQGPPYNAWGLYGPDDELGRLNLITPESVKRGKNTITEGIAINLNLPLSFFPAHASRKRLEHNIKCSGHSNDDELALNTQTSTQWDGLRHYPYQDWPEKGQYRFYNGMTLEEASDVNVKKLGTQNYVSHPITSRAHLLDIPHHLSTHSLPPLSPFSSSSSIPLPLLQACAAEANIHLLPGDILLVRTGFAEAICKLGEEEREGLRRREVNGSCGVEKGEDVWRWHWENGIAAVASDCPSYENWPTPSQLTSHQIFLAGWGLPIGELFKLDELAQKCRELGRWTFMFTSMPLFVEGGIASPPNAQAIL
;
A
#
# COMPACT_ATOMS: atom_id res chain seq x y z
N MET A 1 16.75 1.73 -20.51
CA MET A 1 15.41 2.05 -21.04
C MET A 1 14.44 1.21 -20.24
N THR A 2 13.45 1.81 -19.57
CA THR A 2 12.42 1.05 -18.85
C THR A 2 11.65 0.21 -19.88
N PRO A 3 11.48 -1.11 -19.66
CA PRO A 3 10.74 -1.94 -20.61
C PRO A 3 9.31 -1.42 -20.76
N GLN A 4 8.80 -1.47 -21.99
CA GLN A 4 7.42 -1.10 -22.26
C GLN A 4 6.49 -2.06 -21.49
N ILE A 5 5.61 -1.50 -20.65
CA ILE A 5 4.61 -2.29 -19.93
C ILE A 5 3.70 -2.95 -20.98
N PRO A 6 3.62 -4.28 -21.04
CA PRO A 6 2.74 -4.93 -22.01
C PRO A 6 1.28 -4.75 -21.59
N PRO A 7 0.30 -4.86 -22.51
CA PRO A 7 -1.12 -4.77 -22.16
C PRO A 7 -1.51 -5.83 -21.12
N PHE A 8 -2.48 -5.55 -20.25
CA PHE A 8 -2.95 -6.45 -19.21
C PHE A 8 -3.39 -7.81 -19.77
N ASP A 9 -4.03 -7.82 -20.94
CA ASP A 9 -4.49 -9.05 -21.62
C ASP A 9 -3.36 -9.99 -22.05
N SER A 10 -2.11 -9.53 -22.02
CA SER A 10 -0.95 -10.38 -22.29
C SER A 10 -0.50 -11.19 -21.08
N LEU A 11 -0.94 -10.82 -19.88
CA LEU A 11 -0.62 -11.51 -18.63
C LEU A 11 -1.32 -12.89 -18.59
N PRO A 12 -0.69 -13.93 -18.01
CA PRO A 12 0.60 -13.90 -17.35
C PRO A 12 1.80 -13.81 -18.31
N ILE A 13 2.91 -13.19 -17.89
CA ILE A 13 4.14 -13.16 -18.68
C ILE A 13 4.82 -14.53 -18.65
N ASP A 14 5.06 -15.08 -17.47
CA ASP A 14 5.46 -16.47 -17.34
C ASP A 14 4.24 -17.37 -17.47
N LYS A 15 4.15 -18.08 -18.60
CA LYS A 15 3.05 -19.01 -18.90
C LYS A 15 3.05 -20.26 -18.02
N GLN A 16 4.13 -20.53 -17.28
CA GLN A 16 4.22 -21.59 -16.28
C GLN A 16 3.88 -21.08 -14.87
N GLY A 17 3.77 -19.76 -14.68
CA GLY A 17 3.42 -19.12 -13.42
C GLY A 17 1.90 -18.95 -13.21
N PRO A 18 1.49 -18.37 -12.06
CA PRO A 18 0.09 -18.21 -11.69
C PRO A 18 -0.64 -17.18 -12.57
N PRO A 19 -1.99 -17.16 -12.56
CA PRO A 19 -2.77 -16.20 -13.33
C PRO A 19 -2.35 -14.74 -13.10
N TYR A 20 -2.29 -13.97 -14.19
CA TYR A 20 -1.95 -12.54 -14.20
C TYR A 20 -0.54 -12.17 -13.72
N ASN A 21 0.39 -13.12 -13.53
CA ASN A 21 1.74 -12.78 -13.10
C ASN A 21 2.50 -11.92 -14.13
N ALA A 22 3.43 -11.08 -13.64
CA ALA A 22 4.37 -10.33 -14.46
C ALA A 22 5.80 -10.85 -14.30
N TRP A 23 5.96 -12.15 -14.00
CA TRP A 23 7.26 -12.72 -13.66
C TRP A 23 8.20 -12.72 -14.86
N GLY A 24 9.44 -12.27 -14.62
CA GLY A 24 10.47 -12.11 -15.64
C GLY A 24 10.35 -10.85 -16.51
N LEU A 25 9.34 -9.98 -16.32
CA LEU A 25 9.20 -8.73 -17.09
C LEU A 25 10.45 -7.84 -17.04
N TYR A 26 11.04 -7.72 -15.85
CA TYR A 26 12.23 -6.89 -15.60
C TYR A 26 13.52 -7.72 -15.53
N GLY A 27 13.46 -8.98 -15.98
CA GLY A 27 14.56 -9.94 -15.89
C GLY A 27 14.38 -10.96 -14.75
N PRO A 28 15.14 -12.08 -14.79
CA PRO A 28 15.00 -13.18 -13.84
C PRO A 28 15.48 -12.85 -12.42
N ASP A 29 16.35 -11.85 -12.28
CA ASP A 29 16.92 -11.42 -11.01
C ASP A 29 16.23 -10.17 -10.46
N ASP A 30 15.09 -9.75 -11.04
CA ASP A 30 14.37 -8.58 -10.55
C ASP A 30 13.80 -8.82 -9.15
N GLU A 31 13.96 -7.79 -8.32
CA GLU A 31 13.47 -7.74 -6.95
C GLU A 31 12.65 -6.48 -6.64
N LEU A 32 12.39 -5.64 -7.65
CA LEU A 32 11.71 -4.35 -7.50
C LEU A 32 10.29 -4.37 -8.04
N GLY A 33 9.98 -5.25 -8.99
CA GLY A 33 8.68 -5.32 -9.63
C GLY A 33 8.27 -3.97 -10.22
N ARG A 34 7.13 -3.43 -9.76
CA ARG A 34 6.59 -2.16 -10.26
C ARG A 34 7.39 -0.94 -9.82
N LEU A 35 8.27 -1.05 -8.82
CA LEU A 35 9.18 0.05 -8.47
C LEU A 35 10.18 0.36 -9.58
N ASN A 36 10.42 -0.56 -10.53
CA ASN A 36 11.19 -0.28 -11.75
C ASN A 36 10.58 0.85 -12.62
N LEU A 37 9.30 1.19 -12.39
CA LEU A 37 8.63 2.30 -13.07
C LEU A 37 8.96 3.66 -12.46
N ILE A 38 9.56 3.71 -11.28
CA ILE A 38 10.06 4.95 -10.68
C ILE A 38 11.37 5.29 -11.37
N THR A 39 11.33 6.27 -12.28
CA THR A 39 12.48 6.73 -13.06
C THR A 39 12.89 8.15 -12.65
N PRO A 40 14.08 8.63 -13.04
CA PRO A 40 14.43 10.04 -12.86
C PRO A 40 13.38 11.01 -13.43
N GLU A 41 12.69 10.63 -14.52
CA GLU A 41 11.61 11.42 -15.11
C GLU A 41 10.39 11.46 -14.22
N SER A 42 9.95 10.33 -13.64
CA SER A 42 8.80 10.34 -12.72
C SER A 42 9.09 11.10 -11.43
N VAL A 43 10.32 10.99 -10.90
CA VAL A 43 10.81 11.81 -9.77
C VAL A 43 10.76 13.29 -10.13
N LYS A 44 11.25 13.69 -11.31
CA LYS A 44 11.18 15.08 -11.79
C LYS A 44 9.74 15.56 -11.94
N ARG A 45 8.79 14.71 -12.39
CA ARG A 45 7.37 15.05 -12.44
C ARG A 45 6.83 15.35 -11.04
N GLY A 46 7.15 14.52 -10.04
CA GLY A 46 6.77 14.77 -8.65
C GLY A 46 7.42 16.05 -8.10
N LYS A 47 8.72 16.26 -8.32
CA LYS A 47 9.39 17.51 -7.92
C LYS A 47 8.74 18.75 -8.53
N ASN A 48 8.24 18.66 -9.77
CA ASN A 48 7.56 19.78 -10.45
C ASN A 48 6.16 20.07 -9.87
N THR A 49 5.60 19.20 -9.02
CA THR A 49 4.34 19.49 -8.34
C THR A 49 4.55 20.29 -7.07
N ILE A 50 5.78 20.41 -6.53
CA ILE A 50 6.01 21.14 -5.29
C ILE A 50 5.86 22.64 -5.57
N THR A 51 4.85 23.28 -5.00
CA THR A 51 4.66 24.73 -5.16
C THR A 51 4.57 25.50 -3.84
N GLU A 52 3.91 24.94 -2.83
CA GLU A 52 3.73 25.58 -1.53
C GLU A 52 4.87 25.21 -0.57
N GLY A 53 5.53 24.06 -0.79
CA GLY A 53 6.60 23.57 0.09
C GLY A 53 6.07 23.03 1.41
N ILE A 54 4.81 22.59 1.44
CA ILE A 54 4.15 22.06 2.64
C ILE A 54 4.44 20.57 2.72
N ALA A 55 5.26 20.16 3.70
CA ALA A 55 5.50 18.75 4.00
C ALA A 55 4.46 18.23 5.01
N ILE A 56 3.84 17.10 4.69
CA ILE A 56 2.75 16.49 5.48
C ILE A 56 3.16 15.07 5.87
N ASN A 57 3.11 14.79 7.17
CA ASN A 57 3.32 13.45 7.73
C ASN A 57 2.16 12.51 7.35
N LEU A 58 2.49 11.36 6.76
CA LEU A 58 1.50 10.34 6.39
C LEU A 58 1.53 9.10 7.30
N ASN A 59 2.28 9.16 8.40
CA ASN A 59 2.48 8.05 9.33
C ASN A 59 1.59 8.22 10.57
N LEU A 60 0.83 7.18 10.90
CA LEU A 60 0.29 7.00 12.24
C LEU A 60 1.44 6.72 13.23
N PRO A 61 1.27 7.06 14.52
CA PRO A 61 2.25 6.71 15.54
C PRO A 61 2.53 5.20 15.56
N LEU A 62 3.76 4.77 15.86
CA LEU A 62 4.06 3.33 16.01
C LEU A 62 3.36 2.71 17.24
N SER A 63 3.00 3.53 18.22
CA SER A 63 2.14 3.15 19.35
C SER A 63 0.67 2.98 18.96
N PHE A 64 0.32 3.16 17.68
CA PHE A 64 -1.01 2.86 17.17
C PHE A 64 -1.41 1.42 17.47
N PHE A 65 -2.70 1.24 17.68
CA PHE A 65 -3.27 -0.04 18.01
C PHE A 65 -3.26 -0.96 16.77
N PRO A 66 -2.71 -2.19 16.87
CA PRO A 66 -2.68 -3.09 15.72
C PRO A 66 -4.11 -3.40 15.24
N ALA A 67 -4.39 -3.04 13.98
CA ALA A 67 -5.67 -3.33 13.34
C ALA A 67 -5.92 -4.84 13.28
N HIS A 68 -4.87 -5.64 13.07
CA HIS A 68 -4.93 -7.10 13.14
C HIS A 68 -4.58 -7.60 14.55
N ALA A 69 -5.52 -8.30 15.20
CA ALA A 69 -5.43 -8.66 16.63
C ALA A 69 -4.23 -9.57 16.99
N SER A 70 -3.69 -10.34 16.06
CA SER A 70 -2.53 -11.20 16.31
C SER A 70 -1.20 -10.45 16.33
N ARG A 71 -1.16 -9.20 15.86
CA ARG A 71 0.08 -8.40 15.81
C ARG A 71 0.37 -7.83 17.19
N LYS A 72 1.63 -7.97 17.65
CA LYS A 72 2.08 -7.40 18.93
C LYS A 72 2.05 -5.88 18.89
N ARG A 73 1.66 -5.25 19.99
CA ARG A 73 1.79 -3.81 20.20
C ARG A 73 3.27 -3.42 20.32
N LEU A 74 3.56 -2.15 20.04
CA LEU A 74 4.88 -1.58 20.29
C LEU A 74 5.24 -1.67 21.78
N GLU A 75 6.42 -2.19 22.08
CA GLU A 75 7.08 -2.02 23.37
C GLU A 75 8.11 -0.90 23.21
N HIS A 76 8.05 0.10 24.09
CA HIS A 76 8.96 1.25 24.09
C HIS A 76 9.53 1.43 25.50
N ASN A 77 10.84 1.29 25.63
CA ASN A 77 11.56 1.38 26.90
C ASN A 77 12.60 2.50 26.83
N ILE A 78 12.57 3.45 27.77
CA ILE A 78 13.53 4.55 27.86
C ILE A 78 14.58 4.21 28.93
N LYS A 79 15.85 4.28 28.56
CA LYS A 79 17.02 4.12 29.44
C LYS A 79 17.65 5.48 29.73
N CYS A 80 17.52 5.95 30.97
CA CYS A 80 18.17 7.17 31.43
C CYS A 80 19.55 6.85 32.05
N SER A 81 20.61 7.42 31.49
CA SER A 81 21.99 7.31 31.96
C SER A 81 22.44 8.60 32.69
N GLY A 82 21.57 9.12 33.56
CA GLY A 82 21.79 10.30 34.40
C GLY A 82 21.69 11.64 33.66
N HIS A 83 22.36 11.77 32.51
CA HIS A 83 22.42 13.01 31.69
C HIS A 83 22.05 12.79 30.22
N SER A 84 21.82 11.54 29.81
CA SER A 84 21.36 11.16 28.47
C SER A 84 20.20 10.16 28.58
N ASN A 85 19.37 10.09 27.53
CA ASN A 85 18.32 9.09 27.40
C ASN A 85 18.53 8.36 26.07
N ASP A 86 18.50 7.03 26.13
CA ASP A 86 18.38 6.15 24.96
C ASP A 86 17.00 5.47 25.02
N ASP A 87 16.49 4.96 23.89
CA ASP A 87 15.29 4.13 23.86
C ASP A 87 15.50 2.80 23.14
N GLU A 88 14.68 1.82 23.51
CA GLU A 88 14.60 0.51 22.87
C GLU A 88 13.17 0.28 22.39
N LEU A 89 13.04 -0.13 21.13
CA LEU A 89 11.76 -0.42 20.49
C LEU A 89 11.71 -1.90 20.09
N ALA A 90 10.67 -2.60 20.53
CA ALA A 90 10.29 -3.88 19.95
C ALA A 90 8.94 -3.73 19.25
N LEU A 91 8.92 -3.92 17.94
CA LEU A 91 7.75 -3.69 17.10
C LEU A 91 7.46 -4.88 16.18
N ASN A 92 6.16 -5.07 15.89
CA ASN A 92 5.75 -5.75 14.67
C ASN A 92 5.75 -4.72 13.52
N THR A 93 6.40 -5.03 12.40
CA THR A 93 6.56 -4.06 11.30
C THR A 93 5.28 -3.76 10.53
N GLN A 94 4.19 -4.46 10.86
CA GLN A 94 2.85 -4.29 10.32
C GLN A 94 1.87 -3.73 11.39
N THR A 95 2.35 -3.11 12.46
CA THR A 95 1.48 -2.69 13.57
C THR A 95 0.76 -1.35 13.34
N SER A 96 1.29 -0.51 12.45
CA SER A 96 0.84 0.86 12.20
C SER A 96 0.88 1.11 10.69
N THR A 97 0.98 2.38 10.24
CA THR A 97 1.25 2.68 8.84
C THR A 97 2.47 1.87 8.36
N GLN A 98 2.34 1.19 7.23
CA GLN A 98 3.30 0.19 6.77
C GLN A 98 3.37 0.11 5.25
N TRP A 99 4.53 -0.34 4.74
CA TRP A 99 4.65 -0.94 3.41
C TRP A 99 4.78 -2.45 3.53
N ASP A 100 3.99 -3.17 2.76
CA ASP A 100 4.15 -4.60 2.56
C ASP A 100 5.18 -4.89 1.49
N GLY A 101 6.17 -5.69 1.86
CA GLY A 101 7.21 -6.20 0.98
C GLY A 101 6.73 -7.37 0.13
N LEU A 102 7.52 -7.73 -0.88
CA LEU A 102 7.15 -8.79 -1.83
C LEU A 102 7.19 -10.21 -1.23
N ARG A 103 7.66 -10.33 0.02
CA ARG A 103 7.62 -11.55 0.86
C ARG A 103 6.40 -11.61 1.78
N HIS A 104 5.50 -10.62 1.74
CA HIS A 104 4.40 -10.53 2.71
C HIS A 104 3.26 -11.51 2.41
N TYR A 105 2.77 -11.54 1.17
CA TYR A 105 1.60 -12.33 0.80
C TYR A 105 1.83 -13.05 -0.54
N PRO A 106 1.83 -14.40 -0.55
CA PRO A 106 2.04 -15.16 -1.77
C PRO A 106 0.73 -15.44 -2.50
N TYR A 107 0.82 -15.87 -3.76
CA TYR A 107 -0.23 -16.69 -4.35
C TYR A 107 -0.48 -17.93 -3.48
N GLN A 108 -1.75 -18.21 -3.23
CA GLN A 108 -2.22 -19.36 -2.46
C GLN A 108 -2.48 -20.54 -3.41
N ASP A 109 -2.31 -21.77 -2.90
CA ASP A 109 -2.62 -23.00 -3.62
C ASP A 109 -1.98 -23.10 -5.02
N TRP A 110 -0.75 -22.58 -5.16
CA TRP A 110 0.01 -22.57 -6.41
C TRP A 110 1.46 -23.04 -6.21
N PRO A 111 2.03 -23.89 -7.10
CA PRO A 111 1.41 -24.45 -8.33
C PRO A 111 0.36 -25.53 -8.05
N GLU A 112 0.29 -26.01 -6.81
CA GLU A 112 -0.66 -27.02 -6.36
C GLU A 112 -1.26 -26.61 -5.01
N LYS A 113 -2.38 -27.22 -4.64
CA LYS A 113 -3.07 -26.97 -3.38
C LYS A 113 -2.12 -27.14 -2.18
N GLY A 114 -2.09 -26.17 -1.29
CA GLY A 114 -1.20 -26.12 -0.12
C GLY A 114 0.21 -25.62 -0.40
N GLN A 115 0.53 -25.23 -1.64
CA GLN A 115 1.78 -24.56 -1.99
C GLN A 115 1.59 -23.05 -2.18
N TYR A 116 2.69 -22.32 -2.01
CA TYR A 116 2.70 -20.87 -2.06
C TYR A 116 3.89 -20.37 -2.89
N ARG A 117 3.63 -19.31 -3.68
CA ARG A 117 4.67 -18.64 -4.46
C ARG A 117 4.56 -17.13 -4.34
N PHE A 118 5.68 -16.52 -3.99
CA PHE A 118 5.89 -15.07 -3.93
C PHE A 118 6.38 -14.56 -5.28
N TYR A 119 6.71 -13.26 -5.34
CA TYR A 119 7.16 -12.61 -6.57
C TYR A 119 8.33 -13.36 -7.23
N ASN A 120 8.31 -13.45 -8.57
CA ASN A 120 9.29 -14.19 -9.37
C ASN A 120 9.53 -15.64 -8.91
N GLY A 121 8.49 -16.30 -8.39
CA GLY A 121 8.52 -17.73 -8.08
C GLY A 121 9.22 -18.12 -6.78
N MET A 122 9.57 -17.16 -5.91
CA MET A 122 10.14 -17.46 -4.59
C MET A 122 9.21 -18.36 -3.77
N THR A 123 9.77 -19.38 -3.13
CA THR A 123 9.04 -20.34 -2.29
C THR A 123 8.75 -19.78 -0.89
N LEU A 124 7.81 -20.39 -0.16
CA LEU A 124 7.55 -20.04 1.25
C LEU A 124 8.75 -20.31 2.17
N GLU A 125 9.52 -21.36 1.90
CA GLU A 125 10.71 -21.69 2.67
C GLU A 125 11.76 -20.57 2.54
N GLU A 126 12.08 -20.16 1.31
CA GLU A 126 12.99 -19.03 1.04
C GLU A 126 12.44 -17.72 1.62
N ALA A 127 11.15 -17.44 1.43
CA ALA A 127 10.52 -16.22 1.93
C ALA A 127 10.47 -16.17 3.47
N SER A 128 10.61 -17.30 4.16
CA SER A 128 10.61 -17.40 5.63
C SER A 128 12.01 -17.52 6.23
N ASP A 129 13.04 -17.75 5.41
CA ASP A 129 14.43 -17.83 5.87
C ASP A 129 15.00 -16.41 6.08
N VAL A 130 15.43 -16.12 7.32
CA VAL A 130 16.03 -14.85 7.72
C VAL A 130 17.38 -14.59 7.03
N ASN A 131 18.06 -15.63 6.55
CA ASN A 131 19.34 -15.52 5.84
C ASN A 131 19.16 -15.14 4.37
N VAL A 132 18.01 -15.46 3.78
CA VAL A 132 17.66 -15.03 2.41
C VAL A 132 17.33 -13.55 2.43
N LYS A 133 18.08 -12.75 1.67
CA LYS A 133 17.87 -11.29 1.59
C LYS A 133 17.02 -10.87 0.39
N LYS A 134 16.95 -11.72 -0.63
CA LYS A 134 16.17 -11.50 -1.85
C LYS A 134 14.73 -11.08 -1.53
N LEU A 135 14.19 -10.13 -2.30
CA LEU A 135 12.86 -9.53 -2.14
C LEU A 135 12.61 -8.81 -0.81
N GLY A 136 13.65 -8.55 -0.02
CA GLY A 136 13.52 -7.88 1.26
C GLY A 136 13.28 -6.38 1.12
N THR A 137 12.68 -5.77 2.15
CA THR A 137 12.34 -4.33 2.17
C THR A 137 13.52 -3.39 2.05
N GLN A 138 14.77 -3.85 2.23
CA GLN A 138 15.95 -3.05 1.91
C GLN A 138 15.98 -2.58 0.45
N ASN A 139 15.31 -3.29 -0.46
CA ASN A 139 15.21 -2.87 -1.84
C ASN A 139 14.47 -1.53 -1.99
N TYR A 140 13.56 -1.21 -1.06
CA TYR A 140 12.85 0.07 -1.00
C TYR A 140 13.71 1.18 -0.37
N VAL A 141 14.89 0.87 0.14
CA VAL A 141 15.88 1.84 0.61
C VAL A 141 16.90 2.11 -0.50
N SER A 142 17.34 1.07 -1.21
CA SER A 142 18.19 1.19 -2.40
C SER A 142 17.45 1.84 -3.58
N HIS A 143 16.14 1.62 -3.68
CA HIS A 143 15.24 2.25 -4.65
C HIS A 143 14.04 2.86 -3.91
N PRO A 144 14.20 4.05 -3.30
CA PRO A 144 13.15 4.71 -2.52
C PRO A 144 11.86 4.90 -3.30
N ILE A 145 10.73 4.77 -2.59
CA ILE A 145 9.40 5.03 -3.15
C ILE A 145 9.22 6.55 -3.17
N THR A 146 9.77 7.17 -4.21
CA THR A 146 9.92 8.62 -4.38
C THR A 146 9.45 8.99 -5.77
N SER A 147 8.26 9.56 -5.90
CA SER A 147 7.67 9.89 -7.21
C SER A 147 6.52 10.88 -7.06
N ARG A 148 5.87 11.20 -8.18
CA ARG A 148 4.57 11.87 -8.17
C ARG A 148 3.51 10.94 -7.60
N ALA A 149 2.67 11.46 -6.72
CA ALA A 149 1.54 10.74 -6.16
C ALA A 149 0.23 11.51 -6.33
N HIS A 150 -0.86 10.76 -6.26
CA HIS A 150 -2.22 11.26 -6.38
C HIS A 150 -3.07 10.78 -5.21
N LEU A 151 -3.90 11.65 -4.66
CA LEU A 151 -4.88 11.29 -3.64
C LEU A 151 -6.29 11.24 -4.24
N LEU A 152 -6.94 10.07 -4.16
CA LEU A 152 -8.37 9.92 -4.36
C LEU A 152 -9.08 9.96 -3.02
N ASP A 153 -9.81 11.05 -2.75
CA ASP A 153 -10.52 11.26 -1.49
C ASP A 153 -11.98 10.84 -1.60
N ILE A 154 -12.21 9.54 -1.39
CA ILE A 154 -13.51 8.91 -1.61
C ILE A 154 -14.59 9.48 -0.69
N PRO A 155 -14.37 9.65 0.64
CA PRO A 155 -15.38 10.27 1.49
C PRO A 155 -15.75 11.70 1.04
N HIS A 156 -14.78 12.48 0.56
CA HIS A 156 -15.08 13.82 0.05
C HIS A 156 -15.93 13.76 -1.21
N HIS A 157 -15.54 12.96 -2.21
CA HIS A 157 -16.29 12.77 -3.45
C HIS A 157 -17.73 12.30 -3.18
N LEU A 158 -17.92 11.31 -2.30
CA LEU A 158 -19.25 10.83 -1.93
C LEU A 158 -20.08 11.95 -1.29
N SER A 159 -19.48 12.74 -0.38
CA SER A 159 -20.18 13.83 0.30
C SER A 159 -20.59 14.96 -0.65
N THR A 160 -19.74 15.36 -1.60
CA THR A 160 -20.03 16.45 -2.55
C THR A 160 -21.11 16.05 -3.55
N HIS A 161 -21.26 14.75 -3.81
CA HIS A 161 -22.28 14.19 -4.71
C HIS A 161 -23.53 13.68 -4.00
N SER A 162 -23.67 13.91 -2.69
CA SER A 162 -24.79 13.40 -1.88
C SER A 162 -24.98 11.87 -1.99
N LEU A 163 -23.87 11.14 -2.17
CA LEU A 163 -23.86 9.68 -2.22
C LEU A 163 -23.73 9.09 -0.81
N PRO A 164 -24.19 7.85 -0.58
CA PRO A 164 -24.08 7.20 0.73
C PRO A 164 -22.61 7.13 1.21
N PRO A 165 -22.33 7.43 2.49
CA PRO A 165 -20.97 7.34 3.02
C PRO A 165 -20.51 5.89 3.12
N LEU A 166 -19.18 5.69 3.07
CA LEU A 166 -18.58 4.39 3.38
C LEU A 166 -18.80 4.05 4.86
N SER A 167 -19.00 2.77 5.15
CA SER A 167 -18.92 2.21 6.51
C SER A 167 -17.52 1.61 6.71
N PRO A 168 -16.59 2.29 7.41
CA PRO A 168 -15.18 1.91 7.37
C PRO A 168 -14.90 0.50 7.88
N PHE A 169 -15.64 0.07 8.90
CA PHE A 169 -15.49 -1.24 9.51
C PHE A 169 -16.40 -2.31 8.89
N SER A 170 -16.81 -2.16 7.63
CA SER A 170 -17.70 -3.11 6.97
C SER A 170 -17.18 -3.52 5.60
N SER A 171 -17.26 -4.82 5.33
CA SER A 171 -16.99 -5.39 4.01
C SER A 171 -18.08 -5.04 2.98
N SER A 172 -19.25 -4.54 3.40
CA SER A 172 -20.27 -4.05 2.48
C SER A 172 -19.87 -2.76 1.75
N SER A 173 -18.84 -2.06 2.25
CA SER A 173 -18.34 -0.82 1.67
C SER A 173 -17.15 -1.09 0.74
N SER A 174 -17.45 -1.60 -0.45
CA SER A 174 -16.50 -1.75 -1.56
C SER A 174 -16.40 -0.44 -2.35
N ILE A 175 -15.21 -0.04 -2.77
CA ILE A 175 -14.96 1.14 -3.62
C ILE A 175 -14.76 0.63 -5.06
N PRO A 176 -15.81 0.64 -5.91
CA PRO A 176 -15.74 0.06 -7.24
C PRO A 176 -14.93 0.93 -8.20
N LEU A 177 -14.44 0.33 -9.29
CA LEU A 177 -13.61 1.04 -10.28
C LEU A 177 -14.26 2.33 -10.82
N PRO A 178 -15.57 2.38 -11.17
CA PRO A 178 -16.20 3.61 -11.64
C PRO A 178 -16.12 4.76 -10.63
N LEU A 179 -16.13 4.46 -9.32
CA LEU A 179 -16.00 5.47 -8.28
C LEU A 179 -14.57 6.03 -8.19
N LEU A 180 -13.55 5.16 -8.33
CA LEU A 180 -12.15 5.60 -8.43
C LEU A 180 -11.94 6.51 -9.65
N GLN A 181 -12.49 6.11 -10.79
CA GLN A 181 -12.39 6.87 -12.05
C GLN A 181 -13.13 8.21 -11.98
N ALA A 182 -14.33 8.24 -11.39
CA ALA A 182 -15.09 9.47 -11.20
C ALA A 182 -14.34 10.46 -10.30
N CYS A 183 -13.79 9.98 -9.18
CA CYS A 183 -12.98 10.81 -8.27
C CYS A 183 -11.71 11.34 -8.97
N ALA A 184 -11.02 10.50 -9.73
CA ALA A 184 -9.84 10.92 -10.49
C ALA A 184 -10.18 11.98 -11.56
N ALA A 185 -11.30 11.79 -12.27
CA ALA A 185 -11.75 12.73 -13.29
C ALA A 185 -12.12 14.11 -12.71
N GLU A 186 -12.86 14.14 -11.60
CA GLU A 186 -13.21 15.39 -10.89
C GLU A 186 -11.96 16.11 -10.37
N ALA A 187 -10.98 15.36 -9.86
CA ALA A 187 -9.71 15.88 -9.39
C ALA A 187 -8.73 16.25 -10.51
N ASN A 188 -9.12 16.08 -11.79
CA ASN A 188 -8.28 16.28 -12.98
C ASN A 188 -6.94 15.52 -12.90
N ILE A 189 -6.99 14.28 -12.38
CA ILE A 189 -5.83 13.40 -12.23
C ILE A 189 -5.61 12.62 -13.53
N HIS A 190 -4.39 12.73 -14.06
CA HIS A 190 -3.90 11.91 -15.17
C HIS A 190 -2.70 11.09 -14.69
N LEU A 191 -2.97 9.81 -14.44
CA LEU A 191 -1.96 8.83 -14.04
C LEU A 191 -0.98 8.60 -15.19
N LEU A 192 0.30 8.52 -14.86
CA LEU A 192 1.38 8.16 -15.76
C LEU A 192 2.24 7.06 -15.14
N PRO A 193 2.94 6.26 -15.96
CA PRO A 193 3.85 5.24 -15.45
C PRO A 193 4.87 5.80 -14.45
N GLY A 194 4.98 5.14 -13.30
CA GLY A 194 5.83 5.56 -12.19
C GLY A 194 5.10 6.36 -11.10
N ASP A 195 3.83 6.71 -11.29
CA ASP A 195 3.06 7.42 -10.27
C ASP A 195 2.60 6.49 -9.13
N ILE A 196 2.33 7.08 -7.98
CA ILE A 196 1.85 6.41 -6.77
C ILE A 196 0.39 6.79 -6.54
N LEU A 197 -0.45 5.81 -6.20
CA LEU A 197 -1.88 6.04 -5.95
C LEU A 197 -2.19 5.91 -4.46
N LEU A 198 -2.70 6.98 -3.85
CA LEU A 198 -3.24 6.97 -2.49
C LEU A 198 -4.77 7.01 -2.55
N VAL A 199 -5.44 6.10 -1.85
CA VAL A 199 -6.91 6.06 -1.74
C VAL A 199 -7.31 6.30 -0.30
N ARG A 200 -7.94 7.45 -0.02
CA ARG A 200 -8.53 7.73 1.30
C ARG A 200 -9.93 7.13 1.36
N THR A 201 -10.13 6.27 2.35
CA THR A 201 -11.37 5.55 2.66
C THR A 201 -12.06 6.08 3.92
N GLY A 202 -11.32 6.78 4.79
CA GLY A 202 -11.78 7.25 6.09
C GLY A 202 -11.57 6.25 7.23
N PHE A 203 -10.96 5.09 6.97
CA PHE A 203 -10.76 4.05 7.97
C PHE A 203 -9.85 4.48 9.11
N ALA A 204 -8.61 4.93 8.81
CA ALA A 204 -7.65 5.34 9.84
C ALA A 204 -8.22 6.43 10.76
N GLU A 205 -8.93 7.41 10.17
CA GLU A 205 -9.58 8.47 10.93
C GLU A 205 -10.68 7.92 11.86
N ALA A 206 -11.52 7.02 11.34
CA ALA A 206 -12.60 6.42 12.11
C ALA A 206 -12.08 5.59 13.28
N ILE A 207 -11.05 4.76 13.07
CA ILE A 207 -10.50 3.90 14.14
C ILE A 207 -9.77 4.72 15.21
N CYS A 208 -9.09 5.81 14.82
CA CYS A 208 -8.46 6.73 15.76
C CYS A 208 -9.45 7.42 16.69
N LYS A 209 -10.72 7.62 16.27
CA LYS A 209 -11.77 8.23 17.10
C LYS A 209 -12.37 7.29 18.14
N LEU A 210 -12.22 5.98 17.97
CA LEU A 210 -12.75 4.99 18.91
C LEU A 210 -11.90 4.90 20.18
N GLY A 211 -12.54 4.66 21.32
CA GLY A 211 -11.89 4.27 22.57
C GLY A 211 -11.36 2.83 22.52
N GLU A 212 -10.56 2.43 23.51
CA GLU A 212 -9.97 1.09 23.55
C GLU A 212 -11.01 -0.03 23.57
N GLU A 213 -12.06 0.10 24.38
CA GLU A 213 -13.13 -0.91 24.46
C GLU A 213 -13.89 -1.06 23.14
N GLU A 214 -14.17 0.04 22.43
CA GLU A 214 -14.84 0.01 21.13
C GLU A 214 -13.96 -0.65 20.06
N ARG A 215 -12.64 -0.39 20.08
CA ARG A 215 -11.67 -1.04 19.19
C ARG A 215 -11.57 -2.54 19.48
N GLU A 216 -11.53 -2.95 20.74
CA GLU A 216 -11.60 -4.36 21.12
C GLU A 216 -12.97 -4.97 20.75
N GLY A 217 -14.04 -4.18 20.80
CA GLY A 217 -15.35 -4.52 20.27
C GLY A 217 -15.32 -4.86 18.79
N LEU A 218 -14.60 -4.09 17.96
CA LEU A 218 -14.45 -4.36 16.53
C LEU A 218 -13.86 -5.75 16.23
N ARG A 219 -12.99 -6.25 17.10
CA ARG A 219 -12.35 -7.58 16.98
C ARG A 219 -13.26 -8.74 17.35
N ARG A 220 -14.26 -8.49 18.21
CA ARG A 220 -15.22 -9.48 18.71
C ARG A 220 -16.46 -9.66 17.83
N ARG A 221 -16.55 -8.91 16.73
CA ARG A 221 -17.69 -9.00 15.80
C ARG A 221 -17.70 -10.35 15.09
N GLU A 222 -18.89 -10.86 14.81
CA GLU A 222 -19.06 -12.11 14.05
C GLU A 222 -18.42 -12.04 12.67
N VAL A 223 -18.46 -10.85 12.04
CA VAL A 223 -17.82 -10.58 10.75
C VAL A 223 -16.80 -9.46 10.91
N ASN A 224 -15.52 -9.83 10.81
CA ASN A 224 -14.42 -8.89 10.75
C ASN A 224 -14.23 -8.41 9.31
N GLY A 225 -14.84 -7.27 8.98
CA GLY A 225 -14.72 -6.62 7.68
C GLY A 225 -14.19 -5.19 7.75
N SER A 226 -13.67 -4.73 6.61
CA SER A 226 -13.20 -3.36 6.38
C SER A 226 -13.54 -2.92 4.96
N CYS A 227 -13.78 -1.62 4.82
CA CYS A 227 -13.88 -1.01 3.50
C CYS A 227 -12.54 -1.08 2.76
N GLY A 228 -12.58 -0.84 1.45
CA GLY A 228 -11.38 -0.79 0.62
C GLY A 228 -11.72 -0.79 -0.86
N VAL A 229 -10.68 -0.76 -1.68
CA VAL A 229 -10.80 -0.86 -3.13
C VAL A 229 -11.43 -2.19 -3.51
N GLU A 230 -12.35 -2.16 -4.46
CA GLU A 230 -12.94 -3.39 -5.00
C GLU A 230 -11.86 -4.28 -5.61
N LYS A 231 -12.06 -5.59 -5.52
CA LYS A 231 -11.22 -6.57 -6.21
C LYS A 231 -11.88 -6.95 -7.52
N GLY A 232 -11.07 -7.29 -8.51
CA GLY A 232 -11.57 -7.79 -9.78
C GLY A 232 -10.65 -7.42 -10.92
N GLU A 233 -10.82 -8.14 -12.02
CA GLU A 233 -9.98 -7.99 -13.19
C GLU A 233 -9.96 -6.56 -13.72
N ASP A 234 -11.11 -5.87 -13.75
CA ASP A 234 -11.18 -4.48 -14.22
C ASP A 234 -10.35 -3.52 -13.34
N VAL A 235 -10.40 -3.71 -12.02
CA VAL A 235 -9.59 -2.92 -11.08
C VAL A 235 -8.11 -3.20 -11.29
N TRP A 236 -7.74 -4.49 -11.38
CA TRP A 236 -6.35 -4.89 -11.64
C TRP A 236 -5.85 -4.30 -12.96
N ARG A 237 -6.61 -4.47 -14.04
CA ARG A 237 -6.35 -3.89 -15.36
C ARG A 237 -6.12 -2.40 -15.29
N TRP A 238 -6.99 -1.65 -14.61
CA TRP A 238 -6.82 -0.21 -14.46
C TRP A 238 -5.53 0.15 -13.73
N HIS A 239 -5.14 -0.57 -12.67
CA HIS A 239 -3.87 -0.31 -11.98
C HIS A 239 -2.65 -0.63 -12.86
N TRP A 240 -2.71 -1.74 -13.59
CA TRP A 240 -1.65 -2.20 -14.47
C TRP A 240 -1.39 -1.22 -15.61
N GLU A 241 -2.44 -0.89 -16.37
CA GLU A 241 -2.41 -0.07 -17.58
C GLU A 241 -2.00 1.38 -17.29
N ASN A 242 -2.36 1.91 -16.12
CA ASN A 242 -1.93 3.25 -15.70
C ASN A 242 -0.47 3.29 -15.22
N GLY A 243 0.24 2.17 -15.17
CA GLY A 243 1.65 2.16 -14.78
C GLY A 243 1.91 2.58 -13.33
N ILE A 244 0.94 2.37 -12.43
CA ILE A 244 1.07 2.62 -10.99
C ILE A 244 2.25 1.82 -10.41
N ALA A 245 3.17 2.52 -9.74
CA ALA A 245 4.39 1.94 -9.17
C ALA A 245 4.22 1.43 -7.73
N ALA A 246 3.31 2.04 -6.97
CA ALA A 246 2.92 1.62 -5.62
C ALA A 246 1.51 2.13 -5.32
N VAL A 247 0.81 1.42 -4.43
CA VAL A 247 -0.53 1.82 -3.95
C VAL A 247 -0.55 1.94 -2.45
N ALA A 248 -1.30 2.88 -1.89
CA ALA A 248 -1.57 2.88 -0.46
C ALA A 248 -2.98 3.37 -0.14
N SER A 249 -3.50 2.96 1.02
CA SER A 249 -4.75 3.48 1.56
C SER A 249 -4.62 3.73 3.06
N ASP A 250 -5.65 4.36 3.63
CA ASP A 250 -5.82 4.50 5.07
C ASP A 250 -6.60 3.33 5.70
N CYS A 251 -6.83 2.23 4.96
CA CYS A 251 -7.48 1.01 5.45
C CYS A 251 -6.45 -0.14 5.64
N PRO A 252 -6.80 -1.23 6.34
CA PRO A 252 -5.84 -2.25 6.80
C PRO A 252 -5.54 -3.35 5.76
N SER A 253 -6.01 -3.21 4.53
CA SER A 253 -5.86 -4.25 3.48
C SER A 253 -5.76 -3.68 2.07
N TYR A 254 -5.80 -2.35 1.88
CA TYR A 254 -6.03 -1.69 0.59
C TYR A 254 -7.35 -2.08 -0.12
N GLU A 255 -7.52 -3.35 -0.46
CA GLU A 255 -8.74 -3.96 -0.95
C GLU A 255 -9.79 -4.16 0.16
N ASN A 256 -11.06 -4.22 -0.24
CA ASN A 256 -12.17 -4.56 0.64
C ASN A 256 -12.04 -6.00 1.19
N TRP A 257 -12.28 -6.17 2.50
CA TRP A 257 -12.05 -7.43 3.22
C TRP A 257 -13.25 -7.81 4.12
N PRO A 258 -13.62 -9.10 4.27
CA PRO A 258 -13.02 -10.29 3.66
C PRO A 258 -13.37 -10.43 2.18
N THR A 259 -12.54 -11.20 1.49
CA THR A 259 -12.69 -11.48 0.06
C THR A 259 -13.32 -12.87 -0.17
N PRO A 260 -14.51 -12.97 -0.79
CA PRO A 260 -15.07 -14.25 -1.21
C PRO A 260 -14.45 -14.80 -2.51
N SER A 261 -13.47 -14.10 -3.10
CA SER A 261 -12.83 -14.47 -4.38
C SER A 261 -11.68 -15.46 -4.17
N GLN A 262 -11.40 -16.29 -5.17
CA GLN A 262 -10.22 -17.17 -5.19
C GLN A 262 -8.91 -16.39 -5.29
N LEU A 263 -8.91 -15.27 -6.05
CA LEU A 263 -7.75 -14.37 -6.19
C LEU A 263 -8.04 -13.00 -5.57
N THR A 264 -7.02 -12.44 -4.93
CA THR A 264 -7.09 -11.18 -4.18
C THR A 264 -6.14 -10.15 -4.79
N SER A 265 -6.41 -8.87 -4.55
CA SER A 265 -5.48 -7.83 -4.97
C SER A 265 -4.11 -8.00 -4.31
N HIS A 266 -4.02 -8.49 -3.07
CA HIS A 266 -2.73 -8.83 -2.45
C HIS A 266 -1.92 -9.85 -3.24
N GLN A 267 -2.56 -10.95 -3.70
CA GLN A 267 -1.87 -11.97 -4.50
C GLN A 267 -1.35 -11.38 -5.81
N ILE A 268 -2.22 -10.65 -6.52
CA ILE A 268 -1.87 -10.09 -7.83
C ILE A 268 -0.83 -8.98 -7.69
N PHE A 269 -1.01 -8.07 -6.75
CA PHE A 269 -0.14 -6.90 -6.60
C PHE A 269 1.21 -7.31 -6.05
N LEU A 270 1.28 -7.96 -4.89
CA LEU A 270 2.57 -8.31 -4.26
C LEU A 270 3.25 -9.46 -5.01
N ALA A 271 2.61 -10.64 -5.06
CA ALA A 271 3.24 -11.81 -5.64
C ALA A 271 3.18 -11.84 -7.17
N GLY A 272 2.15 -11.30 -7.81
CA GLY A 272 2.04 -11.27 -9.27
C GLY A 272 2.94 -10.22 -9.92
N TRP A 273 2.84 -8.97 -9.46
CA TRP A 273 3.45 -7.83 -10.16
C TRP A 273 4.65 -7.23 -9.44
N GLY A 274 4.86 -7.56 -8.16
CA GLY A 274 5.80 -6.85 -7.34
C GLY A 274 5.40 -5.39 -7.14
N LEU A 275 4.10 -5.13 -6.95
CA LEU A 275 3.48 -3.83 -6.66
C LEU A 275 3.33 -3.69 -5.14
N PRO A 276 4.11 -2.82 -4.47
CA PRO A 276 4.01 -2.62 -3.03
C PRO A 276 2.63 -2.08 -2.62
N ILE A 277 2.14 -2.57 -1.48
CA ILE A 277 0.88 -2.14 -0.86
C ILE A 277 1.19 -1.40 0.43
N GLY A 278 0.63 -0.21 0.58
CA GLY A 278 0.70 0.60 1.79
C GLY A 278 -0.62 0.59 2.54
N GLU A 279 -0.57 0.32 3.84
CA GLU A 279 -1.75 0.21 4.68
C GLU A 279 -1.74 1.23 5.81
N LEU A 280 -2.93 1.63 6.26
CA LEU A 280 -3.12 2.52 7.41
C LEU A 280 -2.39 3.86 7.30
N PHE A 281 -2.25 4.42 6.10
CA PHE A 281 -1.68 5.76 5.91
C PHE A 281 -2.57 6.82 6.57
N LYS A 282 -1.94 7.80 7.24
CA LYS A 282 -2.62 8.96 7.80
C LYS A 282 -2.88 9.98 6.69
N LEU A 283 -4.08 9.96 6.11
CA LEU A 283 -4.43 10.75 4.92
C LEU A 283 -5.36 11.94 5.21
N ASP A 284 -5.80 12.13 6.46
CA ASP A 284 -6.74 13.19 6.87
C ASP A 284 -6.20 14.61 6.62
N GLU A 285 -4.99 14.88 7.08
CA GLU A 285 -4.34 16.19 6.95
C GLU A 285 -3.99 16.51 5.50
N LEU A 286 -3.49 15.51 4.76
CA LEU A 286 -3.23 15.63 3.33
C LEU A 286 -4.53 15.93 2.57
N ALA A 287 -5.60 15.18 2.83
CA ALA A 287 -6.89 15.40 2.21
C ALA A 287 -7.43 16.81 2.48
N GLN A 288 -7.33 17.29 3.73
CA GLN A 288 -7.73 18.64 4.08
C GLN A 288 -6.95 19.67 3.25
N LYS A 289 -5.61 19.55 3.17
CA LYS A 289 -4.78 20.48 2.39
C LYS A 289 -5.03 20.40 0.89
N CYS A 290 -5.26 19.21 0.34
CA CYS A 290 -5.65 19.03 -1.05
C CYS A 290 -6.96 19.77 -1.37
N ARG A 291 -7.97 19.71 -0.47
CA ARG A 291 -9.23 20.44 -0.63
C ARG A 291 -9.05 21.95 -0.53
N GLU A 292 -8.28 22.44 0.44
CA GLU A 292 -7.98 23.86 0.62
C GLU A 292 -7.30 24.47 -0.63
N LEU A 293 -6.41 23.71 -1.27
CA LEU A 293 -5.65 24.15 -2.44
C LEU A 293 -6.31 23.79 -3.78
N GLY A 294 -7.33 22.94 -3.78
CA GLY A 294 -7.89 22.36 -5.01
C GLY A 294 -6.88 21.51 -5.81
N ARG A 295 -5.91 20.89 -5.12
CA ARG A 295 -4.80 20.15 -5.73
C ARG A 295 -4.67 18.76 -5.13
N TRP A 296 -4.75 17.72 -5.96
CA TRP A 296 -4.75 16.31 -5.54
C TRP A 296 -3.50 15.54 -5.98
N THR A 297 -2.50 16.26 -6.49
CA THR A 297 -1.26 15.71 -7.05
C THR A 297 -0.06 16.39 -6.42
N PHE A 298 0.87 15.60 -5.91
CA PHE A 298 1.98 16.07 -5.09
C PHE A 298 3.21 15.17 -5.20
N MET A 299 4.34 15.62 -4.63
CA MET A 299 5.51 14.77 -4.47
C MET A 299 5.28 13.85 -3.28
N PHE A 300 5.58 12.57 -3.42
CA PHE A 300 5.57 11.61 -2.34
C PHE A 300 6.96 11.04 -2.16
N THR A 301 7.41 10.91 -0.91
CA THR A 301 8.66 10.25 -0.57
C THR A 301 8.45 9.30 0.59
N SER A 302 8.97 8.09 0.48
CA SER A 302 9.01 7.11 1.55
C SER A 302 10.30 6.31 1.45
N MET A 303 10.98 6.20 2.60
CA MET A 303 12.23 5.46 2.75
C MET A 303 12.14 4.68 4.06
N PRO A 304 11.69 3.41 4.02
CA PRO A 304 11.42 2.60 5.21
C PRO A 304 12.70 2.26 5.98
N LEU A 305 12.56 1.58 7.12
CA LEU A 305 13.71 1.05 7.86
C LEU A 305 14.54 0.10 6.97
N PHE A 306 15.86 0.27 7.01
CA PHE A 306 16.81 -0.61 6.30
C PHE A 306 17.00 -1.91 7.07
N VAL A 307 16.06 -2.84 6.89
CA VAL A 307 16.13 -4.20 7.43
C VAL A 307 16.39 -5.18 6.29
N GLU A 308 17.57 -5.80 6.26
CA GLU A 308 17.96 -6.78 5.24
C GLU A 308 17.15 -8.07 5.34
N GLY A 309 16.44 -8.42 4.27
CA GLY A 309 15.50 -9.54 4.26
C GLY A 309 14.19 -9.22 4.97
N GLY A 310 13.90 -7.95 5.25
CA GLY A 310 12.65 -7.53 5.90
C GLY A 310 11.42 -7.87 5.04
N ILE A 311 10.31 -8.21 5.71
CA ILE A 311 9.04 -8.59 5.05
C ILE A 311 8.12 -7.39 4.83
N ALA A 312 8.08 -6.48 5.78
CA ALA A 312 7.34 -5.22 5.72
C ALA A 312 8.07 -4.21 6.62
N SER A 313 7.73 -2.93 6.50
CA SER A 313 8.40 -1.90 7.28
C SER A 313 7.48 -0.68 7.48
N PRO A 314 7.56 0.01 8.63
CA PRO A 314 7.05 1.36 8.75
C PRO A 314 7.64 2.24 7.64
N PRO A 315 6.83 3.06 6.95
CA PRO A 315 7.22 3.57 5.64
C PRO A 315 8.08 4.83 5.72
N ASN A 316 8.01 5.59 6.83
CA ASN A 316 8.57 6.94 6.92
C ASN A 316 8.14 7.80 5.72
N ALA A 317 6.82 7.91 5.54
CA ALA A 317 6.21 8.52 4.37
C ALA A 317 5.81 9.98 4.59
N GLN A 318 6.00 10.81 3.57
CA GLN A 318 5.51 12.19 3.54
C GLN A 318 5.00 12.57 2.15
N ALA A 319 4.05 13.49 2.12
CA ALA A 319 3.66 14.23 0.92
C ALA A 319 4.25 15.65 0.98
N ILE A 320 4.63 16.20 -0.17
CA ILE A 320 5.12 17.58 -0.31
C ILE A 320 4.31 18.27 -1.41
N LEU A 321 3.51 19.26 -1.02
CA LEU A 321 2.59 20.02 -1.90
C LEU A 321 3.28 21.20 -2.60
#